data_AF-A0A9P5QQ47-F1
#
_entry.id   AF-A0A9P5QQ47-F1
#
_cell.length_a   1.000
_cell.length_b   1.000
_cell.length_c   1.000
_cell.angle_alpha   90.00
_cell.angle_beta   90.00
_cell.angle_gamma   90.00
#
_symmetry.space_group_name_H-M   'P 1'
#
loop_
_entity.id
_entity.type
_entity.pdbx_description
1 polymer ?
#
loop_
_entity_poly.entity_id
_entity_poly.type
_entity_poly.pdbx_seq_one_letter_code
_entity_poly.pdbx_strand_id
1 'polypeptide(L)'
;MAHRISTRNILGHATTRLAHTQVACTRTISSTVSRNITYISSSGSHSLSHVKNSSWTCSTGGAGSGVLAGSSDHNFGRVTLAQIRPFSTSGPVLDDGGGHHFDTHRFVEKLEKEGFSRQQSEAVMNALDEVITESMNNLAKNMVTRADQDKTVYTYKVDFAALKSELQMLEKNDFSLTNTNNERLVSEIEKLRQRLREEVTRTQAGVRLDLNLEKGRIRDEAATQELKVRATEERIEQEIAGLRTQMETIKLQTLQYMIGTITGAGALILAYLRMFK
;
A
#
# COMPACT_ATOMS: atom_id res chain seq x y z
N MET A 1 -18.12 -54.47 30.63
CA MET A 1 -17.85 -53.24 31.41
C MET A 1 -17.57 -52.11 30.44
N ALA A 2 -18.39 -51.08 30.52
CA ALA A 2 -18.47 -49.98 29.57
C ALA A 2 -17.41 -48.92 29.85
N HIS A 3 -16.79 -48.37 28.81
CA HIS A 3 -16.28 -47.00 28.81
C HIS A 3 -16.43 -46.41 27.40
N ARG A 4 -17.54 -45.69 27.18
CA ARG A 4 -17.72 -44.73 26.09
C ARG A 4 -16.94 -43.47 26.47
N ILE A 5 -15.94 -43.09 25.70
CA ILE A 5 -15.39 -41.72 25.73
C ILE A 5 -16.15 -40.88 24.71
N SER A 6 -16.71 -39.80 25.23
CA SER A 6 -17.58 -38.83 24.57
C SER A 6 -16.81 -37.95 23.60
N THR A 7 -17.06 -38.10 22.30
CA THR A 7 -16.70 -37.13 21.26
C THR A 7 -17.76 -36.04 21.15
N ARG A 8 -17.82 -35.15 22.15
CA ARG A 8 -18.61 -33.90 22.08
C ARG A 8 -17.97 -32.85 23.00
N ASN A 9 -17.01 -32.06 22.50
CA ASN A 9 -16.91 -30.62 22.80
C ASN A 9 -15.74 -29.87 22.12
N ILE A 10 -15.42 -30.14 20.85
CA ILE A 10 -14.46 -29.31 20.09
C ILE A 10 -15.18 -28.59 18.94
N LEU A 11 -16.34 -27.99 19.24
CA LEU A 11 -17.05 -27.13 18.29
C LEU A 11 -17.76 -25.93 18.95
N GLY A 12 -17.46 -25.64 20.22
CA GLY A 12 -18.13 -24.59 21.00
C GLY A 12 -17.29 -23.35 21.33
N HIS A 13 -15.99 -23.33 21.01
CA HIS A 13 -15.10 -22.20 21.33
C HIS A 13 -14.57 -21.42 20.12
N ALA A 14 -14.89 -21.85 18.90
CA ALA A 14 -14.47 -21.17 17.67
C ALA A 14 -15.49 -20.14 17.15
N THR A 15 -16.73 -20.17 17.63
CA THR A 15 -17.83 -19.32 17.11
C THR A 15 -18.04 -18.01 17.86
N THR A 16 -17.37 -17.78 18.99
CA THR A 16 -17.56 -16.54 19.79
C THR A 16 -16.45 -15.50 19.63
N ARG A 17 -15.41 -15.77 18.83
CA ARG A 17 -14.35 -14.78 18.50
C ARG A 17 -14.47 -14.16 17.10
N LEU A 18 -15.50 -14.52 16.34
CA LEU A 18 -15.78 -13.94 15.02
C LEU A 18 -16.86 -12.83 15.03
N ALA A 19 -17.59 -12.65 16.14
CA ALA A 19 -18.62 -11.62 16.26
C ALA A 19 -18.10 -10.27 16.80
N HIS A 20 -16.94 -10.23 17.47
CA HIS A 20 -16.38 -8.97 18.01
C HIS A 20 -15.43 -8.24 17.04
N THR A 21 -15.07 -8.86 15.91
CA THR A 21 -14.16 -8.29 14.89
C THR A 21 -14.88 -7.81 13.64
N GLN A 22 -16.21 -7.72 13.68
CA GLN A 22 -17.06 -7.21 12.59
C GLN A 22 -17.79 -5.90 12.93
N VAL A 23 -17.76 -5.42 14.18
CA VAL A 23 -18.43 -4.15 14.58
C VAL A 23 -17.47 -2.95 14.65
N ALA A 24 -16.15 -3.16 14.58
CA ALA A 24 -15.18 -2.06 14.62
C ALA A 24 -14.67 -1.57 13.25
N CYS A 25 -14.99 -2.27 12.15
CA CYS A 25 -14.41 -1.97 10.83
C CYS A 25 -15.33 -1.18 9.89
N THR A 26 -16.57 -0.86 10.30
CA THR A 26 -17.55 -0.11 9.48
C THR A 26 -17.75 1.35 9.90
N ARG A 27 -16.92 1.90 10.81
CA ARG A 27 -17.04 3.31 11.25
C ARG A 27 -15.94 4.26 10.78
N THR A 28 -14.94 3.80 10.03
CA THR A 28 -13.79 4.63 9.63
C THR A 28 -13.75 4.96 8.13
N ILE A 29 -14.70 4.46 7.32
CA ILE A 29 -14.74 4.71 5.87
C ILE A 29 -15.76 5.80 5.48
N SER A 30 -16.50 6.38 6.44
CA SER A 30 -17.46 7.47 6.16
C SER A 30 -16.93 8.88 6.48
N SER A 31 -15.78 9.03 7.14
CA SER A 31 -15.27 10.35 7.57
C SER A 31 -14.26 11.02 6.64
N THR A 32 -13.82 10.36 5.55
CA THR A 32 -12.76 10.88 4.67
C THR A 32 -13.23 11.27 3.27
N VAL A 33 -14.51 11.05 2.91
CA VAL A 33 -15.06 11.38 1.58
C VAL A 33 -16.04 12.58 1.59
N SER A 34 -16.39 13.13 2.76
CA SER A 34 -17.26 14.34 2.87
C SER A 34 -16.51 15.65 3.17
N ARG A 35 -15.18 15.74 2.93
CA ARG A 35 -14.40 16.96 3.20
C ARG A 35 -13.80 17.66 1.99
N ASN A 36 -14.14 17.26 0.76
CA ASN A 36 -13.52 17.86 -0.43
C ASN A 36 -14.48 18.44 -1.48
N ILE A 37 -15.75 18.63 -1.14
CA ILE A 37 -16.70 19.39 -1.96
C ILE A 37 -17.54 20.22 -0.98
N THR A 38 -17.13 21.45 -0.69
CA THR A 38 -17.94 22.65 -0.39
C THR A 38 -16.97 23.73 0.10
N TYR A 39 -16.26 24.36 -0.83
CA TYR A 39 -15.68 25.70 -0.62
C TYR A 39 -15.95 26.49 -1.90
N ILE A 40 -17.15 27.03 -2.01
CA ILE A 40 -17.50 28.26 -2.74
C ILE A 40 -18.88 28.66 -2.21
N SER A 41 -19.03 29.94 -1.87
CA SER A 41 -20.24 30.67 -1.48
C SER A 41 -20.70 30.56 0.00
N SER A 42 -20.20 31.47 0.84
CA SER A 42 -21.05 32.54 1.39
C SER A 42 -20.26 33.43 2.35
N SER A 43 -20.37 34.71 2.05
CA SER A 43 -19.73 35.88 2.63
C SER A 43 -20.50 36.45 3.82
N GLY A 44 -19.76 37.07 4.74
CA GLY A 44 -20.24 38.02 5.78
C GLY A 44 -19.96 37.53 7.19
N SER A 45 -19.30 38.24 8.11
CA SER A 45 -18.89 39.66 8.17
C SER A 45 -18.11 39.91 9.47
N HIS A 46 -17.19 40.90 9.46
CA HIS A 46 -16.45 41.54 10.56
C HIS A 46 -15.22 40.78 11.15
N SER A 47 -14.03 41.37 11.37
CA SER A 47 -13.51 42.74 11.21
C SER A 47 -11.98 42.76 11.03
N LEU A 48 -11.54 43.71 10.19
CA LEU A 48 -10.24 44.38 10.05
C LEU A 48 -9.08 44.04 11.02
N SER A 49 -7.89 43.81 10.45
CA SER A 49 -6.84 44.84 10.43
C SER A 49 -5.66 44.51 9.48
N HIS A 50 -5.33 45.48 8.62
CA HIS A 50 -4.02 45.82 8.02
C HIS A 50 -3.32 44.81 7.04
N VAL A 51 -3.34 45.03 5.71
CA VAL A 51 -2.36 45.79 4.87
C VAL A 51 -1.08 44.98 4.59
N LYS A 52 -0.51 44.80 3.38
CA LYS A 52 -0.72 45.30 2.01
C LYS A 52 0.05 44.37 1.04
N ASN A 53 -0.53 44.22 -0.17
CA ASN A 53 0.09 44.11 -1.50
C ASN A 53 1.06 42.95 -1.89
N SER A 54 0.54 42.17 -2.83
CA SER A 54 1.18 41.55 -4.01
C SER A 54 2.40 42.29 -4.58
N SER A 55 3.42 41.58 -5.08
CA SER A 55 3.46 41.05 -6.45
C SER A 55 4.88 40.62 -6.91
N TRP A 56 4.92 39.51 -7.67
CA TRP A 56 5.83 39.11 -8.78
C TRP A 56 7.32 38.72 -8.58
N THR A 57 7.61 37.57 -9.21
CA THR A 57 8.78 37.18 -10.05
C THR A 57 10.10 36.65 -9.46
N CYS A 58 10.42 35.42 -9.91
CA CYS A 58 11.67 34.88 -10.48
C CYS A 58 13.01 35.58 -10.17
N SER A 59 14.02 34.82 -9.70
CA SER A 59 15.32 34.55 -10.39
C SER A 59 16.44 34.15 -9.41
N THR A 60 17.18 33.10 -9.77
CA THR A 60 18.62 32.84 -9.58
C THR A 60 19.40 33.45 -8.40
N GLY A 61 20.09 32.57 -7.66
CA GLY A 61 21.52 32.75 -7.33
C GLY A 61 21.86 33.09 -5.88
N GLY A 62 22.73 32.26 -5.29
CA GLY A 62 23.89 32.72 -4.54
C GLY A 62 23.73 33.00 -3.03
N ALA A 63 24.43 32.17 -2.25
CA ALA A 63 25.17 32.48 -1.02
C ALA A 63 24.46 33.13 0.18
N GLY A 64 24.57 32.48 1.35
CA GLY A 64 24.49 33.18 2.63
C GLY A 64 23.94 32.35 3.79
N SER A 65 24.83 32.03 4.72
CA SER A 65 24.65 31.33 5.99
C SER A 65 23.44 31.74 6.85
N GLY A 66 22.87 30.77 7.58
CA GLY A 66 21.95 31.03 8.69
C GLY A 66 21.24 29.78 9.21
N VAL A 67 21.94 28.98 10.01
CA VAL A 67 21.45 27.79 10.75
C VAL A 67 20.54 28.22 11.90
N LEU A 68 19.37 27.57 12.08
CA LEU A 68 18.78 27.08 13.36
C LEU A 68 17.63 26.10 13.00
N ALA A 69 17.87 24.79 13.03
CA ALA A 69 17.53 23.85 14.11
C ALA A 69 16.07 23.32 14.06
N GLY A 70 15.93 22.03 13.75
CA GLY A 70 14.66 21.30 13.78
C GLY A 70 14.86 19.82 13.43
N SER A 71 15.17 19.04 14.46
CA SER A 71 15.49 17.61 14.46
C SER A 71 14.36 16.71 13.95
N SER A 72 14.72 15.67 13.17
CA SER A 72 14.08 14.34 13.21
C SER A 72 15.01 13.33 12.53
N ASP A 73 15.72 12.60 13.39
CA ASP A 73 16.74 11.60 13.09
C ASP A 73 16.18 10.37 12.36
N HIS A 74 16.62 10.16 11.12
CA HIS A 74 16.66 8.85 10.49
C HIS A 74 18.13 8.42 10.36
N ASN A 75 18.51 7.53 11.28
CA ASN A 75 19.83 6.97 11.48
C ASN A 75 20.20 6.00 10.34
N PHE A 76 20.56 6.52 9.17
CA PHE A 76 21.31 5.77 8.17
C PHE A 76 22.78 6.12 8.37
N GLY A 77 23.52 5.17 8.97
CA GLY A 77 24.92 5.33 9.38
C GLY A 77 25.80 5.81 8.22
N ARG A 78 25.99 7.12 8.16
CA ARG A 78 26.94 7.79 7.27
C ARG A 78 28.32 7.48 7.83
N VAL A 79 28.95 6.42 7.32
CA VAL A 79 30.35 6.13 7.61
C VAL A 79 31.16 7.34 7.13
N THR A 80 31.53 8.20 8.06
CA THR A 80 32.42 9.32 7.81
C THR A 80 33.75 8.76 7.35
N LEU A 81 34.09 9.00 6.08
CA LEU A 81 35.34 8.63 5.42
C LEU A 81 36.57 9.39 5.98
N ALA A 82 36.45 9.92 7.19
CA ALA A 82 37.41 10.78 7.86
C ALA A 82 38.08 10.05 9.03
N GLN A 83 38.39 8.75 8.90
CA GLN A 83 39.34 8.12 9.81
C GLN A 83 39.97 6.85 9.24
N ILE A 84 40.30 6.83 7.95
CA ILE A 84 41.34 5.92 7.50
C ILE A 84 42.64 6.53 8.01
N ARG A 85 43.12 6.07 9.18
CA ARG A 85 44.48 6.36 9.60
C ARG A 85 45.37 5.92 8.43
N PRO A 86 46.20 6.82 7.85
CA PRO A 86 47.18 6.34 6.90
C PRO A 86 48.00 5.27 7.61
N PHE A 87 48.18 4.12 6.97
CA PHE A 87 49.19 3.17 7.40
C PHE A 87 50.52 3.92 7.36
N SER A 88 50.95 4.40 8.52
CA SER A 88 52.26 5.00 8.69
C SER A 88 53.25 3.86 8.66
N THR A 89 53.66 3.47 7.46
CA THR A 89 54.96 2.82 7.33
C THR A 89 55.95 3.85 7.84
N SER A 90 56.87 3.44 8.70
CA SER A 90 58.00 4.26 9.12
C SER A 90 58.55 4.93 7.86
N GLY A 91 58.52 6.27 7.82
CA GLY A 91 59.00 7.05 6.68
C GLY A 91 60.37 6.53 6.25
N PRO A 92 60.75 6.66 4.97
CA PRO A 92 62.01 6.15 4.49
C PRO A 92 63.10 6.74 5.38
N VAL A 93 63.70 5.90 6.22
CA VAL A 93 65.00 6.22 6.80
C VAL A 93 65.86 6.30 5.57
N LEU A 94 66.17 7.54 5.16
CA LEU A 94 67.24 7.79 4.24
C LEU A 94 68.41 7.05 4.84
N ASP A 95 68.88 6.03 4.13
CA ASP A 95 70.18 5.42 4.35
C ASP A 95 71.19 6.54 4.09
N ASP A 96 71.31 7.44 5.07
CA ASP A 96 72.48 8.28 5.20
C ASP A 96 73.57 7.26 5.46
N GLY A 97 74.36 6.96 4.43
CA GLY A 97 75.40 5.93 4.41
C GLY A 97 76.49 6.08 5.49
N GLY A 98 76.27 6.89 6.51
CA GLY A 98 76.89 6.80 7.82
C GLY A 98 76.32 5.62 8.60
N GLY A 99 76.63 4.40 8.16
CA GLY A 99 76.37 3.21 8.95
C GLY A 99 76.88 3.39 10.38
N HIS A 100 76.06 3.02 11.36
CA HIS A 100 76.55 2.75 12.71
C HIS A 100 77.33 1.43 12.66
N HIS A 101 78.50 1.45 12.02
CA HIS A 101 79.40 0.32 11.98
C HIS A 101 79.87 0.05 13.41
N PHE A 102 79.67 -1.17 13.88
CA PHE A 102 80.13 -1.55 15.21
C PHE A 102 81.66 -1.61 15.17
N ASP A 103 82.33 -0.68 15.86
CA ASP A 103 83.79 -0.59 15.90
C ASP A 103 84.36 -1.56 16.95
N THR A 104 84.72 -2.75 16.47
CA THR A 104 85.34 -3.84 17.22
C THR A 104 86.62 -3.39 17.94
N HIS A 105 87.43 -2.54 17.32
CA HIS A 105 88.74 -2.16 17.87
C HIS A 105 88.58 -1.17 19.02
N ARG A 106 87.73 -0.16 18.85
CA ARG A 106 87.43 0.84 19.88
C ARG A 106 86.74 0.22 21.10
N PHE A 107 86.02 -0.88 20.93
CA PHE A 107 85.44 -1.64 22.04
C PHE A 107 86.52 -2.37 22.85
N VAL A 108 87.47 -3.03 22.17
CA VAL A 108 88.62 -3.69 22.83
C VAL A 108 89.50 -2.69 23.57
N GLU A 109 89.82 -1.53 22.98
CA GLU A 109 90.61 -0.49 23.65
C GLU A 109 89.95 0.05 24.93
N LYS A 110 88.62 0.09 24.98
CA LYS A 110 87.89 0.50 26.19
C LYS A 110 88.01 -0.54 27.29
N LEU A 111 87.92 -1.83 26.95
CA LEU A 111 88.07 -2.91 27.93
C LEU A 111 89.49 -2.97 28.49
N GLU A 112 90.51 -2.73 27.65
CA GLU A 112 91.90 -2.62 28.09
C GLU A 112 92.11 -1.46 29.08
N LYS A 113 91.47 -0.31 28.86
CA LYS A 113 91.52 0.85 29.77
C LYS A 113 90.85 0.59 31.12
N GLU A 114 89.86 -0.30 31.16
CA GLU A 114 89.16 -0.72 32.38
C GLU A 114 89.87 -1.88 33.11
N GLY A 115 91.08 -2.26 32.66
CA GLY A 115 91.96 -3.22 33.37
C GLY A 115 91.87 -4.67 32.89
N PHE A 116 91.21 -4.95 31.76
CA PHE A 116 91.22 -6.29 31.15
C PHE A 116 92.49 -6.53 30.33
N SER A 117 92.96 -7.77 30.28
CA SER A 117 94.04 -8.12 29.34
C SER A 117 93.53 -8.09 27.90
N ARG A 118 94.43 -7.84 26.94
CA ARG A 118 94.07 -7.81 25.52
C ARG A 118 93.38 -9.09 25.05
N GLN A 119 93.90 -10.25 25.45
CA GLN A 119 93.29 -11.55 25.13
C GLN A 119 91.90 -11.73 25.71
N GLN A 120 91.64 -11.24 26.92
CA GLN A 120 90.31 -11.30 27.54
C GLN A 120 89.33 -10.36 26.82
N SER A 121 89.78 -9.17 26.44
CA SER A 121 88.99 -8.19 25.71
C SER A 121 88.61 -8.67 24.31
N GLU A 122 89.56 -9.30 23.60
CA GLU A 122 89.33 -9.94 22.30
C GLU A 122 88.35 -11.13 22.42
N ALA A 123 88.46 -11.95 23.46
CA ALA A 123 87.55 -13.08 23.69
C ALA A 123 86.09 -12.63 23.95
N VAL A 124 85.89 -11.59 24.78
CA VAL A 124 84.56 -11.02 25.05
C VAL A 124 83.97 -10.39 23.79
N MET A 125 84.80 -9.72 23.00
CA MET A 125 84.39 -9.11 21.74
C MET A 125 83.94 -10.16 20.71
N ASN A 126 84.66 -11.27 20.59
CA ASN A 126 84.29 -12.37 19.68
C ASN A 126 82.96 -13.02 20.08
N ALA A 127 82.69 -13.19 21.38
CA ALA A 127 81.42 -13.72 21.86
C ALA A 127 80.25 -12.74 21.60
N LEU A 128 80.49 -11.43 21.72
CA LEU A 128 79.51 -10.40 21.37
C LEU A 128 79.22 -10.36 19.88
N ASP A 129 80.24 -10.50 19.03
CA ASP A 129 80.10 -10.54 17.58
C ASP A 129 79.21 -11.71 17.12
N GLU A 130 79.36 -12.89 17.74
CA GLU A 130 78.54 -14.06 17.46
C GLU A 130 77.05 -13.83 17.80
N VAL A 131 76.77 -13.30 19.01
CA VAL A 131 75.39 -13.00 19.45
C VAL A 131 74.75 -11.88 18.62
N ILE A 132 75.52 -10.83 18.28
CA ILE A 132 75.03 -9.73 17.43
C ILE A 132 74.74 -10.24 16.02
N THR A 133 75.61 -11.07 15.45
CA THR A 133 75.43 -11.65 14.12
C THR A 133 74.23 -12.58 14.08
N GLU A 134 74.02 -13.42 15.10
CA GLU A 134 72.83 -14.25 15.23
C GLU A 134 71.55 -13.40 15.34
N SER A 135 71.58 -12.37 16.18
CA SER A 135 70.46 -11.44 16.38
C SER A 135 70.10 -10.68 15.09
N MET A 136 71.09 -10.15 14.38
CA MET A 136 70.90 -9.45 13.11
C MET A 136 70.36 -10.37 12.02
N ASN A 137 70.84 -11.61 11.94
CA ASN A 137 70.30 -12.60 11.01
C ASN A 137 68.84 -12.97 11.34
N ASN A 138 68.49 -13.08 12.62
CA ASN A 138 67.10 -13.33 13.04
C ASN A 138 66.20 -12.13 12.75
N LEU A 139 66.70 -10.90 12.95
CA LEU A 139 65.97 -9.67 12.65
C LEU A 139 65.74 -9.52 11.13
N ALA A 140 66.79 -9.73 10.34
CA ALA A 140 66.72 -9.65 8.88
C ALA A 140 65.77 -10.69 8.28
N LYS A 141 65.67 -11.90 8.86
CA LYS A 141 64.71 -12.94 8.44
C LYS A 141 63.24 -12.56 8.67
N ASN A 142 62.94 -11.80 9.73
CA ASN A 142 61.58 -11.38 10.07
C ASN A 142 61.20 -10.04 9.43
N MET A 143 62.16 -9.33 8.84
CA MET A 143 61.92 -8.08 8.12
C MET A 143 61.56 -8.35 6.66
N VAL A 144 60.68 -7.50 6.14
CA VAL A 144 60.32 -7.48 4.73
C VAL A 144 61.18 -6.44 4.00
N THR A 145 61.71 -6.83 2.84
CA THR A 145 62.43 -5.89 1.98
C THR A 145 61.48 -4.82 1.45
N ARG A 146 61.99 -3.61 1.20
CA ARG A 146 61.17 -2.53 0.62
C ARG A 146 60.61 -2.92 -0.75
N ALA A 147 61.37 -3.67 -1.55
CA ALA A 147 60.92 -4.18 -2.84
C ALA A 147 59.72 -5.13 -2.72
N ASP A 148 59.73 -6.05 -1.76
CA ASP A 148 58.61 -6.95 -1.52
C ASP A 148 57.39 -6.20 -0.96
N GLN A 149 57.61 -5.23 -0.07
CA GLN A 149 56.56 -4.34 0.41
C GLN A 149 55.90 -3.59 -0.76
N ASP A 150 56.69 -2.95 -1.63
CA ASP A 150 56.16 -2.18 -2.75
C ASP A 150 55.42 -3.07 -3.76
N LYS A 151 55.90 -4.30 -3.98
CA LYS A 151 55.21 -5.29 -4.81
C LYS A 151 53.84 -5.66 -4.22
N THR A 152 53.75 -5.95 -2.92
CA THR A 152 52.46 -6.27 -2.29
C THR A 152 51.49 -5.09 -2.36
N VAL A 153 51.98 -3.87 -2.10
CA VAL A 153 51.19 -2.64 -2.24
C VAL A 153 50.71 -2.44 -3.67
N TYR A 154 51.54 -2.71 -4.67
CA TYR A 154 51.15 -2.62 -6.07
C TYR A 154 50.04 -3.63 -6.42
N THR A 155 50.18 -4.88 -6.00
CA THR A 155 49.14 -5.90 -6.18
C THR A 155 47.81 -5.46 -5.57
N TYR A 156 47.81 -4.98 -4.32
CA TYR A 156 46.58 -4.49 -3.68
C TYR A 156 45.94 -3.31 -4.44
N LYS A 157 46.75 -2.41 -5.01
CA LYS A 157 46.24 -1.28 -5.79
C LYS A 157 45.57 -1.74 -7.08
N VAL A 158 46.15 -2.72 -7.78
CA VAL A 158 45.58 -3.29 -8.99
C VAL A 158 44.28 -4.04 -8.68
N ASP A 159 44.30 -4.88 -7.64
CA ASP A 159 43.11 -5.63 -7.21
C ASP A 159 41.98 -4.70 -6.78
N PHE A 160 42.30 -3.62 -6.06
CA PHE A 160 41.33 -2.61 -5.69
C PHE A 160 40.74 -1.88 -6.90
N ALA A 161 41.56 -1.58 -7.92
CA ALA A 161 41.07 -0.97 -9.15
C ALA A 161 40.15 -1.92 -9.93
N ALA A 162 40.49 -3.22 -9.98
CA ALA A 162 39.65 -4.24 -10.61
C ALA A 162 38.31 -4.39 -9.88
N LEU A 163 38.33 -4.57 -8.55
CA LEU A 163 37.13 -4.68 -7.72
C LEU A 163 36.22 -3.45 -7.88
N LYS A 164 36.81 -2.25 -7.90
CA LYS A 164 36.05 -1.01 -8.11
C LYS A 164 35.35 -0.99 -9.48
N SER A 165 36.04 -1.45 -10.53
CA SER A 165 35.47 -1.53 -11.88
C SER A 165 34.34 -2.55 -11.95
N GLU A 166 34.51 -3.72 -11.35
CA GLU A 166 33.48 -4.75 -11.27
C GLU A 166 32.25 -4.27 -10.50
N LEU A 167 32.45 -3.66 -9.33
CA LEU A 167 31.37 -3.08 -8.54
C LEU A 167 30.59 -2.03 -9.34
N GLN A 168 31.30 -1.11 -10.00
CA GLN A 168 30.66 -0.07 -10.80
C GLN A 168 29.88 -0.67 -11.99
N MET A 169 30.34 -1.78 -12.57
CA MET A 169 29.62 -2.48 -13.63
C MET A 169 28.36 -3.16 -13.10
N LEU A 170 28.46 -3.85 -11.98
CA LEU A 170 27.32 -4.51 -11.33
C LEU A 170 26.25 -3.50 -10.91
N GLU A 171 26.64 -2.40 -10.26
CA GLU A 171 25.71 -1.33 -9.89
C GLU A 171 24.96 -0.76 -11.10
N LYS A 172 25.65 -0.55 -12.22
CA LYS A 172 25.00 -0.11 -13.47
C LYS A 172 24.07 -1.17 -14.05
N ASN A 173 24.46 -2.44 -14.00
CA ASN A 173 23.64 -3.54 -14.49
C ASN A 173 22.37 -3.71 -13.64
N ASP A 174 22.51 -3.76 -12.32
CA ASP A 174 21.42 -3.87 -11.36
C ASP A 174 20.49 -2.66 -11.44
N PHE A 175 21.04 -1.46 -11.60
CA PHE A 175 20.25 -0.26 -11.81
C PHE A 175 19.44 -0.35 -13.10
N SER A 176 20.07 -0.76 -14.22
CA SER A 176 19.37 -0.94 -15.50
C SER A 176 18.28 -2.02 -15.42
N LEU A 177 18.55 -3.14 -14.77
CA LEU A 177 17.59 -4.22 -14.58
C LEU A 177 16.42 -3.76 -13.70
N THR A 178 16.71 -3.03 -12.62
CA THR A 178 15.68 -2.50 -11.72
C THR A 178 14.82 -1.46 -12.44
N ASN A 179 15.44 -0.56 -13.21
CA ASN A 179 14.74 0.47 -13.96
C ASN A 179 13.80 -0.14 -15.02
N THR A 180 14.29 -1.11 -15.79
CA THR A 180 13.47 -1.81 -16.80
C THR A 180 12.32 -2.59 -16.16
N ASN A 181 12.55 -3.24 -15.02
CA ASN A 181 11.47 -3.90 -14.26
C ASN A 181 10.44 -2.89 -13.73
N ASN A 182 10.88 -1.71 -13.28
CA ASN A 182 9.99 -0.65 -12.82
C ASN A 182 9.11 -0.14 -13.98
N GLU A 183 9.71 0.19 -15.12
CA GLU A 183 8.97 0.60 -16.34
C GLU A 183 7.96 -0.47 -16.78
N ARG A 184 8.35 -1.75 -16.72
CA ARG A 184 7.47 -2.89 -17.02
C ARG A 184 6.28 -2.95 -16.08
N LEU A 185 6.51 -2.83 -14.76
CA LEU A 185 5.45 -2.85 -13.74
C LEU A 185 4.51 -1.65 -13.88
N VAL A 186 5.04 -0.46 -14.16
CA VAL A 186 4.22 0.75 -14.42
C VAL A 186 3.33 0.53 -15.65
N SER A 187 3.85 -0.07 -16.72
CA SER A 187 3.04 -0.43 -17.89
C SER A 187 1.93 -1.43 -17.57
N GLU A 188 2.22 -2.46 -16.76
CA GLU A 188 1.22 -3.43 -16.32
C GLU A 188 0.13 -2.81 -15.45
N ILE A 189 0.49 -1.90 -14.55
CA ILE A 189 -0.45 -1.14 -13.73
C ILE A 189 -1.40 -0.33 -14.62
N GLU A 190 -0.88 0.39 -15.63
CA GLU A 190 -1.74 1.19 -16.51
C GLU A 190 -2.68 0.30 -17.35
N LYS A 191 -2.20 -0.86 -17.83
CA LYS A 191 -3.04 -1.86 -18.52
C LYS A 191 -4.17 -2.38 -17.61
N LEU A 192 -3.86 -2.71 -16.36
CA LEU A 192 -4.87 -3.16 -15.39
C LEU A 192 -5.87 -2.05 -15.06
N ARG A 193 -5.40 -0.81 -14.90
CA ARG A 193 -6.24 0.36 -14.66
C ARG A 193 -7.22 0.60 -15.81
N GLN A 194 -6.76 0.45 -17.05
CA GLN A 194 -7.59 0.57 -18.24
C GLN A 194 -8.65 -0.54 -18.30
N ARG A 195 -8.26 -1.81 -18.10
CA ARG A 195 -9.21 -2.94 -18.04
C ARG A 195 -10.27 -2.74 -16.96
N LEU A 196 -9.88 -2.29 -15.78
CA LEU A 196 -10.83 -2.02 -14.70
C LEU A 196 -11.83 -0.93 -15.09
N ARG A 197 -11.39 0.17 -15.73
CA ARG A 197 -12.28 1.23 -16.21
C ARG A 197 -13.28 0.70 -17.25
N GLU A 198 -12.82 -0.15 -18.17
CA GLU A 198 -13.67 -0.78 -19.18
C GLU A 198 -14.72 -1.69 -18.55
N GLU A 199 -14.34 -2.55 -17.60
CA GLU A 199 -15.27 -3.44 -16.91
C GLU A 199 -16.27 -2.66 -16.03
N VAL A 200 -15.83 -1.60 -15.35
CA VAL A 200 -16.74 -0.72 -14.59
C VAL A 200 -17.74 -0.04 -15.53
N THR A 201 -17.28 0.46 -16.68
CA THR A 201 -18.17 1.11 -17.66
C THR A 201 -19.15 0.10 -18.26
N ARG A 202 -18.69 -1.11 -18.59
CA ARG A 202 -19.51 -2.19 -19.13
C ARG A 202 -20.57 -2.65 -18.14
N THR A 203 -20.18 -2.91 -16.89
CA THR A 203 -21.11 -3.34 -15.83
C THR A 203 -22.12 -2.23 -15.51
N GLN A 204 -21.69 -0.97 -15.48
CA GLN A 204 -22.60 0.16 -15.29
C GLN A 204 -23.62 0.30 -16.44
N ALA A 205 -23.19 0.10 -17.69
CA ALA A 205 -24.08 0.10 -18.84
C ALA A 205 -25.08 -1.08 -18.78
N GLY A 206 -24.62 -2.26 -18.36
CA GLY A 206 -25.47 -3.43 -18.11
C GLY A 206 -26.56 -3.14 -17.08
N VAL A 207 -26.18 -2.66 -15.90
CA VAL A 207 -27.15 -2.32 -14.84
C VAL A 207 -28.16 -1.27 -15.30
N ARG A 208 -27.74 -0.25 -16.06
CA ARG A 208 -28.67 0.75 -16.62
C ARG A 208 -29.66 0.13 -17.60
N LEU A 209 -29.21 -0.78 -18.47
CA LEU A 209 -30.08 -1.50 -19.40
C LEU A 209 -31.06 -2.38 -18.63
N ASP A 210 -30.59 -3.15 -17.65
CA ASP A 210 -31.42 -4.04 -16.83
C ASP A 210 -32.53 -3.26 -16.13
N LEU A 211 -32.21 -2.11 -15.51
CA LEU A 211 -33.20 -1.25 -14.88
C LEU A 211 -34.20 -0.67 -15.89
N ASN A 212 -33.76 -0.30 -17.08
CA ASN A 212 -34.64 0.22 -18.11
C ASN A 212 -35.59 -0.85 -18.65
N LEU A 213 -35.11 -2.07 -18.88
CA LEU A 213 -35.92 -3.20 -19.30
C LEU A 213 -36.92 -3.59 -18.21
N GLU A 214 -36.48 -3.65 -16.96
CA GLU A 214 -37.34 -3.98 -15.83
C GLU A 214 -38.42 -2.91 -15.60
N LYS A 215 -38.07 -1.63 -15.75
CA LYS A 215 -39.06 -0.53 -15.73
C LYS A 215 -40.06 -0.64 -16.87
N GLY A 216 -39.62 -1.07 -18.06
CA GLY A 216 -40.50 -1.38 -19.19
C GLY A 216 -41.48 -2.51 -18.84
N ARG A 217 -40.96 -3.63 -18.31
CA ARG A 217 -41.76 -4.79 -17.89
C ARG A 217 -42.81 -4.42 -16.85
N ILE A 218 -42.44 -3.68 -15.81
CA ILE A 218 -43.37 -3.21 -14.77
C ILE A 218 -44.48 -2.36 -15.37
N ARG A 219 -44.15 -1.48 -16.34
CA ARG A 219 -45.15 -0.64 -17.01
C ARG A 219 -46.12 -1.46 -17.85
N ASP A 220 -45.64 -2.45 -18.59
CA ASP A 220 -46.48 -3.32 -19.42
C ASP A 220 -47.40 -4.19 -18.55
N GLU A 221 -46.89 -4.69 -17.43
CA GLU A 221 -47.69 -5.43 -16.43
C GLU A 221 -48.74 -4.54 -15.77
N ALA A 222 -48.39 -3.30 -15.41
CA ALA A 222 -49.33 -2.32 -14.86
C ALA A 222 -50.43 -1.97 -15.88
N ALA A 223 -50.09 -1.72 -17.14
CA ALA A 223 -51.07 -1.46 -18.20
C ALA A 223 -52.00 -2.67 -18.42
N THR A 224 -51.46 -3.89 -18.36
CA THR A 224 -52.25 -5.11 -18.46
C THR A 224 -53.23 -5.27 -17.29
N GLN A 225 -52.79 -4.94 -16.07
CA GLN A 225 -53.66 -4.94 -14.90
C GLN A 225 -54.76 -3.87 -15.02
N GLU A 226 -54.42 -2.67 -15.49
CA GLU A 226 -55.39 -1.60 -15.72
C GLU A 226 -56.48 -2.02 -16.72
N LEU A 227 -56.11 -2.68 -17.83
CA LEU A 227 -57.07 -3.22 -18.78
C LEU A 227 -57.98 -4.29 -18.17
N LYS A 228 -57.43 -5.18 -17.33
CA LYS A 228 -58.22 -6.20 -16.63
C LYS A 228 -59.22 -5.55 -15.67
N VAL A 229 -58.80 -4.53 -14.93
CA VAL A 229 -59.67 -3.78 -14.01
C VAL A 229 -60.81 -3.12 -14.79
N ARG A 230 -60.50 -2.39 -15.87
CA ARG A 230 -61.54 -1.75 -16.72
C ARG A 230 -62.51 -2.77 -17.30
N ALA A 231 -62.02 -3.90 -17.81
CA ALA A 231 -62.89 -4.95 -18.32
C ALA A 231 -63.80 -5.55 -17.24
N THR A 232 -63.34 -5.64 -15.99
CA THR A 232 -64.20 -6.06 -14.87
C THR A 232 -65.19 -4.98 -14.45
N GLU A 233 -64.80 -3.70 -14.49
CA GLU A 233 -65.69 -2.56 -14.23
C GLU A 233 -66.85 -2.54 -15.23
N GLU A 234 -66.54 -2.69 -16.53
CA GLU A 234 -67.56 -2.76 -17.60
C GLU A 234 -68.52 -3.94 -17.40
N ARG A 235 -68.01 -5.11 -16.98
CA ARG A 235 -68.87 -6.28 -16.68
C ARG A 235 -69.80 -6.00 -15.51
N ILE A 236 -69.31 -5.36 -14.44
CA ILE A 236 -70.13 -5.00 -13.28
C ILE A 236 -71.23 -4.02 -13.71
N GLU A 237 -70.92 -3.00 -14.52
CA GLU A 237 -71.91 -2.06 -15.03
C GLU A 237 -72.98 -2.74 -15.90
N GLN A 238 -72.57 -3.71 -16.75
CA GLN A 238 -73.50 -4.53 -17.52
C GLN A 238 -74.41 -5.38 -16.63
N GLU A 239 -73.87 -6.02 -15.60
CA GLU A 239 -74.66 -6.79 -14.63
C GLU A 239 -75.66 -5.90 -13.87
N ILE A 240 -75.25 -4.70 -13.46
CA ILE A 240 -76.14 -3.72 -12.79
C ILE A 240 -77.26 -3.27 -13.72
N ALA A 241 -76.96 -2.95 -14.98
CA ALA A 241 -77.97 -2.60 -15.98
C ALA A 241 -78.95 -3.76 -16.22
N GLY A 242 -78.41 -4.99 -16.32
CA GLY A 242 -79.20 -6.22 -16.40
C GLY A 242 -80.19 -6.35 -15.24
N LEU A 243 -79.70 -6.28 -14.00
CA LEU A 243 -80.53 -6.33 -12.80
C LEU A 243 -81.61 -5.23 -12.77
N ARG A 244 -81.28 -4.01 -13.22
CA ARG A 244 -82.24 -2.91 -13.30
C ARG A 244 -83.37 -3.21 -14.30
N THR A 245 -83.06 -3.72 -15.48
CA THR A 245 -84.08 -4.10 -16.48
C THR A 245 -84.97 -5.26 -16.01
N GLN A 246 -84.39 -6.24 -15.32
CA GLN A 246 -85.15 -7.33 -14.68
C GLN A 246 -86.11 -6.77 -13.63
N MET A 247 -85.66 -5.81 -12.82
CA MET A 247 -86.51 -5.16 -11.82
C MET A 247 -87.67 -4.38 -12.46
N GLU A 248 -87.42 -3.64 -13.54
CA GLU A 248 -88.47 -2.94 -14.29
C GLU A 248 -89.48 -3.92 -14.90
N THR A 249 -89.00 -5.04 -15.44
CA THR A 249 -89.85 -6.12 -15.95
C THR A 249 -90.72 -6.72 -14.84
N ILE A 250 -90.16 -7.00 -13.67
CA ILE A 250 -90.90 -7.52 -12.51
C ILE A 250 -91.99 -6.53 -12.10
N LYS A 251 -91.71 -5.22 -12.04
CA LYS A 251 -92.71 -4.19 -11.74
C LYS A 251 -93.88 -4.21 -12.74
N LEU A 252 -93.58 -4.32 -14.04
CA LEU A 252 -94.62 -4.40 -15.09
C LEU A 252 -95.43 -5.69 -14.99
N GLN A 253 -94.80 -6.84 -14.72
CA GLN A 253 -95.49 -8.10 -14.49
C GLN A 253 -96.42 -8.00 -13.28
N THR A 254 -95.97 -7.45 -12.16
CA THR A 254 -96.82 -7.21 -10.98
C THR A 254 -98.01 -6.33 -11.33
N LEU A 255 -97.82 -5.24 -12.08
CA LEU A 255 -98.93 -4.40 -12.55
C LEU A 255 -99.92 -5.17 -13.43
N GLN A 256 -99.44 -6.00 -14.36
CA GLN A 256 -100.30 -6.84 -15.21
C GLN A 256 -101.11 -7.85 -14.38
N TYR A 257 -100.49 -8.53 -13.41
CA TYR A 257 -101.20 -9.43 -12.49
C TYR A 257 -102.30 -8.70 -11.70
N MET A 258 -102.01 -7.49 -11.22
CA MET A 258 -103.01 -6.67 -10.52
C MET A 258 -104.19 -6.28 -11.42
N ILE A 259 -103.92 -5.89 -12.66
CA ILE A 259 -104.98 -5.59 -13.65
C ILE A 259 -105.81 -6.86 -13.94
N GLY A 260 -105.15 -8.00 -14.10
CA GLY A 260 -105.80 -9.29 -14.33
C GLY A 260 -106.70 -9.74 -13.18
N THR A 261 -106.24 -9.62 -11.94
CA THR A 261 -107.04 -10.00 -10.75
C THR A 261 -108.22 -9.07 -10.53
N ILE A 262 -108.06 -7.74 -10.70
CA ILE A 262 -109.16 -6.78 -10.60
C ILE A 262 -110.21 -7.05 -11.69
N THR A 263 -109.78 -7.28 -12.93
CA THR A 263 -110.68 -7.57 -14.05
C THR A 263 -111.40 -8.90 -13.85
N GLY A 264 -110.70 -9.94 -13.39
CA GLY A 264 -111.29 -11.25 -13.08
C GLY A 264 -112.30 -11.18 -11.93
N ALA A 265 -111.96 -10.49 -10.84
CA ALA A 265 -112.89 -10.26 -9.72
C ALA A 265 -114.11 -9.46 -10.17
N GLY A 266 -113.93 -8.40 -10.96
CA GLY A 266 -115.02 -7.62 -11.55
C GLY A 266 -115.94 -8.47 -12.43
N ALA A 267 -115.39 -9.34 -13.28
CA ALA A 267 -116.15 -10.25 -14.12
C ALA A 267 -116.97 -11.27 -13.28
N LEU A 268 -116.39 -11.81 -12.21
CA LEU A 268 -117.10 -12.70 -11.29
C LEU A 268 -118.24 -12.00 -10.55
N ILE A 269 -118.02 -10.75 -10.10
CA ILE A 269 -119.07 -9.93 -9.47
C ILE A 269 -120.22 -9.69 -10.46
N LEU A 270 -119.91 -9.32 -11.71
CA LEU A 270 -120.90 -9.14 -12.77
C LEU A 270 -121.67 -10.44 -13.09
N ALA A 271 -120.98 -11.59 -13.11
CA ALA A 271 -121.60 -12.89 -13.31
C ALA A 271 -122.53 -13.27 -12.15
N TYR A 272 -122.12 -12.99 -10.90
CA TYR A 272 -122.94 -13.24 -9.71
C TYR A 272 -124.20 -12.36 -9.70
N LEU A 273 -124.07 -11.06 -9.99
CA LEU A 273 -125.20 -10.15 -10.13
C LEU A 273 -126.19 -10.58 -11.23
N ARG A 274 -125.70 -11.23 -12.29
CA ARG A 274 -126.55 -11.80 -13.35
C ARG A 274 -127.27 -13.07 -12.94
N MET A 275 -126.69 -13.91 -12.08
CA MET A 275 -127.35 -15.13 -11.58
C MET A 275 -128.44 -14.83 -10.55
N PHE A 276 -128.31 -13.72 -9.82
CA PHE A 276 -129.25 -13.31 -8.76
C PHE A 276 -130.41 -12.42 -9.25
N LYS A 277 -130.45 -12.09 -10.55
CA LYS A 277 -131.51 -11.29 -11.19
C LYS A 277 -132.30 -12.15 -12.16
#